data_AF-A0A0H5SDN1-F1
#
_entry.id   AF-A0A0H5SDN1-F1
#
_cell.length_a   1.000
_cell.length_b   1.000
_cell.length_c   1.000
_cell.angle_alpha   90.00
_cell.angle_beta   90.00
_cell.angle_gamma   90.00
#
_symmetry.space_group_name_H-M   'P 1'
#
loop_
_entity.id
_entity.type
_entity.pdbx_description
1 polymer ?
#
loop_
_entity_poly.entity_id
_entity_poly.type
_entity_poly.pdbx_seq_one_letter_code
_entity_poly.pdbx_strand_id
1 'polypeptide(L)'
;NIYFRDCERIMDQHVAPMKFLKIDDVEFVALKACVLFNPVAKGLSSGSVMDVLATRRRIFGALEHYVSTKIPTDVNRIGDLTFFILSPLQVMN
;
A
#
# COMPACT_ATOMS: atom_id res chain seq x y z
N ASN A 1 -9.68 -28.51 5.32
CA ASN A 1 -8.87 -27.68 6.24
C ASN A 1 -8.94 -26.25 5.74
N ILE A 2 -9.87 -25.45 6.29
CA ILE A 2 -10.23 -24.11 5.76
C ILE A 2 -9.03 -23.15 5.86
N TYR A 3 -8.28 -23.24 6.95
CA TYR A 3 -7.06 -22.47 7.21
C TYR A 3 -5.97 -22.65 6.14
N PHE A 4 -5.85 -23.85 5.55
CA PHE A 4 -4.84 -24.10 4.52
C PHE A 4 -5.13 -23.34 3.22
N ARG A 5 -6.41 -23.27 2.81
CA ARG A 5 -6.82 -22.52 1.61
C ARG A 5 -6.67 -21.01 1.79
N ASP A 6 -6.91 -20.51 3.00
CA ASP A 6 -6.70 -19.09 3.31
C ASP A 6 -5.22 -18.71 3.26
N CYS A 7 -4.33 -19.58 3.76
CA CYS A 7 -2.88 -19.39 3.66
C CYS A 7 -2.39 -19.40 2.21
N GLU A 8 -2.83 -20.35 1.38
CA GLU A 8 -2.49 -20.39 -0.06
C GLU A 8 -2.94 -19.10 -0.77
N ARG A 9 -4.17 -18.65 -0.50
CA ARG A 9 -4.69 -17.41 -1.09
C ARG A 9 -3.86 -16.19 -0.66
N ILE A 10 -3.44 -16.10 0.59
CA ILE A 10 -2.57 -15.01 1.07
C ILE A 10 -1.20 -15.05 0.36
N MET A 11 -0.64 -16.25 0.23
CA MET A 11 0.64 -16.46 -0.43
C MET A 11 0.58 -16.04 -1.90
N ASP A 12 -0.46 -16.43 -2.62
CA ASP A 12 -0.59 -16.16 -4.06
C ASP A 12 -1.03 -14.73 -4.37
N GLN A 13 -1.95 -14.17 -3.58
CA GLN A 13 -2.55 -12.85 -3.88
C GLN A 13 -1.77 -11.68 -3.27
N HIS A 14 -0.92 -11.92 -2.27
CA HIS A 14 -0.17 -10.86 -1.61
C HIS A 14 1.33 -11.12 -1.63
N VAL A 15 1.79 -12.27 -1.13
CA VAL A 15 3.23 -12.54 -0.98
C VAL A 15 3.93 -12.68 -2.34
N ALA A 16 3.33 -13.38 -3.30
CA ALA A 16 3.91 -13.58 -4.63
C ALA A 16 4.04 -12.26 -5.43
N PRO A 17 3.02 -11.38 -5.51
CA PRO A 17 3.16 -10.06 -6.13
C PRO A 17 4.24 -9.19 -5.47
N MET A 18 4.32 -9.18 -4.14
CA MET A 18 5.35 -8.42 -3.41
C MET A 18 6.77 -8.91 -3.76
N LYS A 19 6.95 -10.23 -3.83
CA LYS A 19 8.23 -10.84 -4.24
C LYS A 19 8.56 -10.54 -5.71
N PHE A 20 7.55 -10.62 -6.59
CA PHE A 20 7.71 -10.35 -8.02
C PHE A 20 8.18 -8.91 -8.28
N LEU A 21 7.55 -7.94 -7.63
CA LEU A 21 7.89 -6.51 -7.76
C LEU A 21 9.17 -6.11 -7.00
N LYS A 22 9.74 -7.04 -6.21
CA LYS A 22 10.91 -6.80 -5.36
C LYS A 22 10.70 -5.56 -4.49
N ILE A 23 9.56 -5.52 -3.79
CA ILE A 23 9.22 -4.40 -2.92
C ILE A 23 10.22 -4.37 -1.77
N ASP A 24 10.79 -3.19 -1.52
CA ASP A 24 11.67 -2.99 -0.37
C ASP A 24 10.90 -2.55 0.89
N ASP A 25 11.59 -2.53 2.02
CA ASP A 25 10.98 -2.20 3.30
C ASP A 25 10.39 -0.78 3.35
N VAL A 26 10.99 0.18 2.65
CA VAL A 26 10.52 1.58 2.61
C VAL A 26 9.20 1.67 1.83
N GLU A 27 9.15 1.04 0.67
CA GLU A 27 7.95 0.95 -0.17
C GLU A 27 6.82 0.22 0.58
N PHE A 28 7.14 -0.91 1.21
CA PHE A 28 6.18 -1.70 1.97
C PHE A 28 5.60 -0.91 3.15
N VAL A 29 6.44 -0.24 3.94
CA VAL A 29 6.01 0.57 5.08
C VAL A 29 5.18 1.76 4.62
N ALA A 30 5.56 2.45 3.54
CA ALA A 30 4.79 3.55 2.98
C ALA A 30 3.40 3.11 2.50
N LEU A 31 3.31 1.95 1.83
CA LEU A 31 2.04 1.35 1.41
C LEU A 31 1.18 0.98 2.62
N LYS A 32 1.74 0.35 3.65
CA LYS A 32 1.03 0.04 4.90
C LYS A 32 0.55 1.29 5.62
N ALA A 33 1.35 2.36 5.64
CA ALA A 33 0.95 3.64 6.21
C ALA A 33 -0.21 4.27 5.41
N CYS A 34 -0.19 4.20 4.07
CA CYS A 34 -1.32 4.62 3.24
C CYS A 34 -2.63 3.86 3.54
N VAL A 35 -2.54 2.56 3.87
CA VAL A 35 -3.68 1.76 4.30
C VAL A 35 -4.16 2.15 5.71
N LEU A 36 -3.22 2.42 6.63
CA LEU A 36 -3.53 2.86 8.00
C LEU A 36 -4.27 4.20 8.02
N PHE A 37 -3.80 5.17 7.23
CA PHE A 37 -4.42 6.48 7.10
C PHE A 37 -5.59 6.46 6.11
N ASN A 38 -6.59 5.61 6.37
CA ASN A 38 -7.79 5.49 5.56
C ASN A 38 -8.81 6.61 5.88
N PRO A 39 -9.02 7.61 4.98
CA PRO A 39 -9.91 8.74 5.25
C PRO A 39 -11.40 8.36 5.24
N VAL A 40 -11.77 7.16 4.79
CA VAL A 40 -13.15 6.65 4.81
C VAL A 40 -13.37 5.60 5.90
N ALA A 41 -12.46 5.51 6.88
CA ALA A 41 -12.62 4.62 8.01
C ALA A 41 -13.86 5.00 8.85
N LYS A 42 -14.62 3.98 9.25
CA LYS A 42 -15.80 4.18 10.11
C LYS A 42 -15.38 4.79 11.45
N GLY A 43 -16.17 5.74 11.94
CA GLY A 43 -15.94 6.38 13.24
C GLY A 43 -15.00 7.59 13.22
N LEU A 44 -14.49 8.00 12.05
CA LEU A 44 -13.79 9.28 11.92
C LEU A 44 -14.76 10.46 12.09
N SER A 45 -14.33 11.48 12.85
CA SER A 45 -15.02 12.76 12.90
C SER A 45 -14.87 13.52 11.58
N SER A 46 -15.80 14.41 11.26
CA SER A 46 -15.76 15.24 10.04
C SER A 46 -14.48 16.06 9.93
N GLY A 47 -13.94 16.56 11.06
CA GLY A 47 -12.66 17.27 11.09
C GLY A 47 -11.47 16.35 10.82
N SER A 48 -11.47 15.15 11.40
CA SER A 48 -10.35 14.20 11.28
C SER A 48 -10.20 13.60 9.88
N VAL A 49 -11.27 13.51 9.07
CA VAL A 49 -11.21 12.98 7.70
C VAL A 49 -10.19 13.75 6.85
N MET A 50 -10.17 15.08 6.95
CA MET A 50 -9.27 15.91 6.16
C MET A 50 -7.81 15.79 6.63
N ASP A 51 -7.57 15.65 7.93
CA ASP A 51 -6.24 15.45 8.50
C ASP A 51 -5.65 14.09 8.10
N VAL A 52 -6.48 13.03 8.15
CA VAL A 52 -6.11 11.69 7.70
C VAL A 52 -5.79 11.69 6.20
N LEU A 53 -6.63 12.33 5.38
CA LEU A 53 -6.40 12.46 3.94
C LEU A 53 -5.11 13.23 3.65
N ALA A 54 -4.86 14.35 4.35
CA ALA A 54 -3.65 15.14 4.19
C ALA A 54 -2.40 14.34 4.56
N THR A 55 -2.46 13.57 5.65
CA THR A 55 -1.36 12.69 6.08
C THR A 55 -1.09 11.61 5.05
N ARG A 56 -2.14 10.92 4.56
CA ARG A 56 -2.01 9.92 3.49
C ARG A 56 -1.37 10.49 2.23
N ARG A 57 -1.74 11.70 1.82
CA ARG A 57 -1.14 12.39 0.65
C ARG A 57 0.35 12.68 0.85
N ARG A 58 0.77 13.10 2.05
CA ARG A 58 2.19 13.32 2.37
C ARG A 58 3.00 12.03 2.28
N ILE A 59 2.46 10.93 2.81
CA ILE A 59 3.09 9.60 2.71
C ILE A 59 3.24 9.19 1.24
N PHE A 60 2.20 9.37 0.45
CA PHE A 60 2.24 9.02 -0.97
C PHE A 60 3.26 9.86 -1.75
N GLY A 61 3.32 11.17 -1.51
CA GLY A 61 4.33 12.04 -2.12
C GLY A 61 5.76 11.68 -1.72
N ALA A 62 5.98 11.27 -0.46
CA ALA A 62 7.28 10.78 -0.01
C ALA A 62 7.68 9.46 -0.71
N LEU A 63 6.72 8.56 -0.93
CA LEU A 63 6.93 7.33 -1.69
C LEU A 63 7.28 7.60 -3.16
N GLU A 64 6.56 8.52 -3.81
CA GLU A 64 6.84 8.96 -5.19
C GLU A 64 8.26 9.53 -5.31
N HIS A 65 8.64 10.41 -4.38
CA HIS A 65 10.00 10.96 -4.34
C HIS A 65 11.07 9.87 -4.12
N TYR A 66 10.82 8.92 -3.21
CA TYR A 66 11.73 7.80 -2.97
C TYR A 66 11.93 6.94 -4.22
N VAL A 67 10.84 6.53 -4.88
CA VAL A 67 10.88 5.71 -6.09
C VAL A 67 11.58 6.44 -7.24
N SER A 68 11.23 7.70 -7.50
CA SER A 68 11.86 8.51 -8.55
C SER A 68 13.35 8.72 -8.32
N THR A 69 13.80 8.79 -7.06
CA THR A 69 15.23 8.95 -6.72
C THR A 69 15.98 7.62 -6.82
N LYS A 70 15.37 6.52 -6.37
CA LYS A 70 16.03 5.21 -6.30
C LYS A 70 16.03 4.47 -7.64
N ILE A 71 14.95 4.57 -8.39
CA ILE A 71 14.71 3.80 -9.62
C ILE A 71 14.16 4.74 -10.71
N PRO A 72 14.93 5.77 -11.13
CA PRO A 72 14.45 6.80 -12.06
C PRO A 72 14.06 6.27 -13.44
N THR A 73 14.56 5.09 -13.82
CA THR A 73 14.27 4.45 -15.11
C THR A 73 12.93 3.71 -15.13
N ASP A 74 12.36 3.41 -13.96
CA ASP A 74 11.12 2.65 -13.85
C ASP A 74 9.93 3.58 -13.54
N VAL A 75 9.43 4.23 -14.58
CA VAL A 75 8.31 5.18 -14.50
C VAL A 75 6.98 4.53 -14.11
N ASN A 76 6.87 3.20 -14.23
CA ASN A 76 5.64 2.46 -13.95
C ASN A 76 5.56 1.99 -12.50
N ARG A 77 6.67 2.02 -11.76
CA ARG A 77 6.77 1.45 -10.41
C ARG A 77 5.73 1.99 -9.43
N ILE A 78 5.42 3.30 -9.46
CA ILE A 78 4.37 3.87 -8.59
C ILE A 78 2.99 3.31 -8.94
N GLY A 79 2.70 3.13 -10.23
CA GLY A 79 1.49 2.45 -10.69
C GLY A 79 1.46 1.02 -10.17
N ASP A 80 2.55 0.28 -10.33
CA ASP A 80 2.62 -1.13 -9.90
C ASP A 80 2.41 -1.28 -8.38
N LEU A 81 3.09 -0.45 -7.57
CA LEU A 81 2.93 -0.42 -6.11
C LEU A 81 1.49 -0.07 -5.70
N THR A 82 0.83 0.85 -6.43
CA THR A 82 -0.53 1.29 -6.09
C THR A 82 -1.58 0.26 -6.49
N PHE A 83 -1.53 -0.24 -7.72
CA PHE A 83 -2.57 -1.12 -8.25
C PHE A 83 -2.42 -2.56 -7.75
N PHE A 84 -1.21 -3.11 -7.75
CA PHE A 84 -0.99 -4.51 -7.38
C PHE A 84 -0.93 -4.74 -5.88
N ILE A 85 -0.60 -3.72 -5.07
CA ILE A 85 -0.28 -3.93 -3.66
C ILE A 85 -1.20 -3.12 -2.76
N LEU A 86 -1.41 -1.83 -3.02
CA LEU A 86 -2.29 -1.03 -2.18
C LEU A 86 -3.75 -1.51 -2.26
N SER A 87 -4.25 -1.81 -3.46
CA SER A 87 -5.65 -2.26 -3.63
C SER A 87 -5.94 -3.57 -2.88
N PRO A 88 -5.12 -4.63 -2.97
CA PRO A 88 -5.36 -5.84 -2.19
C PRO A 88 -5.15 -5.64 -0.68
N LEU A 89 -4.17 -4.83 -0.25
CA LEU A 89 -3.92 -4.59 1.17
C LEU A 89 -5.09 -3.88 1.87
N GLN A 90 -5.88 -3.07 1.16
CA GLN A 90 -7.08 -2.43 1.71
C GLN A 90 -8.21 -3.41 2.02
N VAL A 91 -8.27 -4.56 1.33
CA VAL A 91 -9.30 -5.58 1.52
C VAL A 91 -9.05 -6.44 2.77
N MET A 92 -7.83 -6.40 3.33
CA MET A 92 -7.45 -7.18 4.52
C MET A 92 -7.80 -6.51 5.87
N ASN A 93 -8.29 -5.27 5.86
CA ASN A 93 -8.64 -4.51 7.07
C ASN A 93 -10.13 -4.55 7.39
#